data_AF-A0A962LYY4-F1
#
_entry.id   AF-A0A962LYY4-F1
#
_cell.length_a   1.000
_cell.length_b   1.000
_cell.length_c   1.000
_cell.angle_alpha   90.00
_cell.angle_beta   90.00
_cell.angle_gamma   90.00
#
_symmetry.space_group_name_H-M   'P 1'
#
loop_
_entity.id
_entity.type
_entity.pdbx_description
1 polymer ?
#
loop_
_entity_poly.entity_id
_entity_poly.type
_entity_poly.pdbx_seq_one_letter_code
_entity_poly.pdbx_strand_id
1 'polypeptide(L)'
;YALLRWLPYPIQSAPAFHYLTAEYSYPVDMLDFIEANGIAGNVYALWNWGGYIHWRTDGSLKVYVDGRADTIYDGDTYRRYLTVLGSAPGWIDLVEDSGAEYMLWPHFRGKGQAKLRELLATGRWQPVYSDAVSWLLARTATAPTAALQPSPPGPWRDLSIAANSQRARDSDKAIRHAQAVRAVMPWHKDACQLLIDIYRGRGKQAQAEQILADCRSYFPSAFLR
;
A
#
# COMPACT_ATOMS: atom_id res chain seq x y z
N TYR A 1 -0.90 30.84 4.86
CA TYR A 1 -1.33 29.45 5.18
C TYR A 1 -2.76 29.32 5.72
N ALA A 2 -3.46 30.41 6.12
CA ALA A 2 -4.84 30.35 6.62
C ALA A 2 -5.94 30.47 5.54
N LEU A 3 -5.63 30.91 4.32
CA LEU A 3 -6.61 31.17 3.25
C LEU A 3 -7.05 29.92 2.45
N LEU A 4 -6.40 28.77 2.66
CA LEU A 4 -6.75 27.52 1.97
C LEU A 4 -7.92 26.75 2.60
N ARG A 5 -8.54 27.27 3.67
CA ARG A 5 -9.70 26.66 4.34
C ARG A 5 -11.07 27.13 3.81
N TRP A 6 -11.11 27.82 2.68
CA TRP A 6 -12.33 28.46 2.17
C TRP A 6 -13.18 27.60 1.22
N LEU A 7 -12.72 26.40 0.85
CA LEU A 7 -13.61 25.42 0.20
C LEU A 7 -14.31 24.64 1.31
N PRO A 8 -15.65 24.63 1.36
CA PRO A 8 -16.37 23.83 2.35
C PRO A 8 -15.93 22.38 2.16
N TYR A 9 -15.40 21.77 3.22
CA TYR A 9 -15.18 20.33 3.21
C TYR A 9 -16.52 19.68 2.87
N PRO A 10 -16.56 18.72 1.93
CA PRO A 10 -17.78 17.97 1.67
C PRO A 10 -18.23 17.37 3.00
N ILE A 11 -19.39 17.81 3.46
CA ILE A 11 -20.04 17.35 4.70
C ILE A 11 -20.57 15.91 4.56
N GLN A 12 -20.39 15.30 3.38
CA GLN A 12 -20.66 13.89 3.17
C GLN A 12 -19.68 13.08 4.02
N SER A 13 -20.23 12.42 5.04
CA SER A 13 -19.47 11.69 6.04
C SER A 13 -18.58 10.60 5.44
N ALA A 14 -19.03 9.89 4.40
CA ALA A 14 -18.29 8.78 3.82
C ALA A 14 -16.98 9.20 3.14
N PRO A 15 -16.94 10.03 2.07
CA PRO A 15 -15.69 10.44 1.44
C PRO A 15 -14.73 11.13 2.41
N ALA A 16 -15.25 12.01 3.28
CA ALA A 16 -14.45 12.69 4.28
C ALA A 16 -13.77 11.71 5.25
N PHE A 17 -14.50 10.70 5.74
CA PHE A 17 -13.95 9.67 6.60
C PHE A 17 -12.79 8.94 5.92
N HIS A 18 -12.98 8.40 4.71
CA HIS A 18 -11.95 7.63 3.99
C HIS A 18 -10.67 8.45 3.72
N TYR A 19 -10.80 9.74 3.41
CA TYR A 19 -9.65 10.61 3.23
C TYR A 19 -8.95 10.98 4.54
N LEU A 20 -9.71 11.31 5.59
CA LEU A 20 -9.16 11.74 6.89
C LEU A 20 -8.51 10.59 7.66
N THR A 21 -8.97 9.35 7.45
CA THR A 21 -8.31 8.13 7.97
C THR A 21 -7.18 7.64 7.07
N ALA A 22 -6.98 8.28 5.91
CA ALA A 22 -6.00 7.90 4.90
C ALA A 22 -6.08 6.42 4.50
N GLU A 23 -7.30 5.89 4.34
CA GLU A 23 -7.56 4.48 3.98
C GLU A 23 -6.78 4.06 2.72
N TYR A 24 -6.65 4.97 1.74
CA TYR A 24 -5.86 4.77 0.52
C TYR A 24 -4.39 4.42 0.76
N SER A 25 -3.87 4.56 1.99
CA SER A 25 -2.49 4.22 2.34
C SER A 25 -2.34 2.85 3.02
N TYR A 26 -3.44 2.13 3.25
CA TYR A 26 -3.45 0.81 3.86
C TYR A 26 -3.51 -0.30 2.78
N PRO A 27 -2.81 -1.42 2.99
CA PRO A 27 -2.69 -2.48 1.98
C PRO A 27 -3.87 -3.46 2.06
N VAL A 28 -5.09 -2.98 1.76
CA VAL A 28 -6.33 -3.74 1.93
C VAL A 28 -6.31 -5.05 1.13
N ASP A 29 -5.99 -4.95 -0.16
CA ASP A 29 -5.94 -6.10 -1.07
C ASP A 29 -4.79 -7.06 -0.74
N MET A 30 -3.66 -6.57 -0.19
CA MET A 30 -2.61 -7.42 0.35
C MET A 30 -3.13 -8.30 1.48
N LEU A 31 -3.89 -7.74 2.42
CA LEU A 31 -4.41 -8.51 3.55
C LEU A 31 -5.51 -9.47 3.10
N ASP A 32 -6.36 -9.07 2.14
CA ASP A 32 -7.31 -9.97 1.47
C ASP A 32 -6.59 -11.17 0.84
N PHE A 33 -5.45 -10.94 0.18
CA PHE A 33 -4.62 -11.98 -0.41
C PHE A 33 -3.98 -12.89 0.65
N ILE A 34 -3.46 -12.31 1.73
CA ILE A 34 -2.83 -13.04 2.85
C ILE A 34 -3.85 -13.99 3.50
N GLU A 35 -5.06 -13.51 3.79
CA GLU A 35 -6.15 -14.30 4.38
C GLU A 35 -6.60 -15.42 3.43
N ALA A 36 -6.80 -15.12 2.14
CA ALA A 36 -7.23 -16.11 1.15
C ALA A 36 -6.24 -17.27 0.96
N ASN A 37 -4.96 -17.05 1.29
CA ASN A 37 -3.91 -18.05 1.18
C ASN A 37 -3.46 -18.63 2.53
N GLY A 38 -4.09 -18.23 3.63
CA GLY A 38 -3.72 -18.69 4.97
C GLY A 38 -2.27 -18.35 5.36
N ILE A 39 -1.74 -17.23 4.85
CA ILE A 39 -0.36 -16.82 5.13
C ILE A 39 -0.28 -16.36 6.60
N ALA A 40 0.56 -17.03 7.37
CA ALA A 40 0.80 -16.77 8.79
C ALA A 40 2.31 -16.79 9.07
N GLY A 41 2.71 -16.26 10.22
CA GLY A 41 4.12 -16.21 10.65
C GLY A 41 4.60 -14.80 11.00
N ASN A 42 5.91 -14.62 11.04
CA ASN A 42 6.51 -13.33 11.41
C ASN A 42 6.65 -12.40 10.20
N VAL A 43 6.20 -11.15 10.32
CA VAL A 43 6.29 -10.15 9.25
C VAL A 43 7.04 -8.90 9.71
N TYR A 44 7.99 -8.45 8.90
CA TYR A 44 8.56 -7.11 9.00
C TYR A 44 7.70 -6.15 8.18
N ALA A 45 6.97 -5.26 8.85
CA ALA A 45 6.01 -4.37 8.19
C ALA A 45 6.29 -2.89 8.47
N LEU A 46 5.65 -2.01 7.70
CA LEU A 46 5.59 -0.59 8.03
C LEU A 46 4.86 -0.42 9.38
N TRP A 47 5.44 0.38 10.28
CA TRP A 47 4.95 0.64 11.63
C TRP A 47 3.46 0.97 11.68
N ASN A 48 3.03 1.90 10.83
CA ASN A 48 1.65 2.38 10.79
C ASN A 48 0.65 1.30 10.35
N TRP A 49 1.10 0.20 9.75
CA TRP A 49 0.24 -0.91 9.37
C TRP A 49 0.14 -1.98 10.44
N GLY A 50 0.95 -1.95 11.49
CA GLY A 50 1.06 -3.10 12.38
C GLY A 50 -0.24 -3.42 13.14
N GLY A 51 -0.94 -2.41 13.66
CA GLY A 51 -2.26 -2.60 14.27
C GLY A 51 -3.32 -3.09 13.27
N TYR A 52 -3.26 -2.61 12.02
CA TYR A 52 -4.15 -3.05 10.94
C TYR A 52 -3.92 -4.52 10.58
N ILE A 53 -2.65 -4.93 10.40
CA ILE A 53 -2.26 -6.32 10.13
C ILE A 53 -2.71 -7.22 11.27
N HIS A 54 -2.45 -6.82 12.51
CA HIS A 54 -2.85 -7.60 13.68
C HIS A 54 -4.37 -7.82 13.73
N TRP A 55 -5.16 -6.77 13.50
CA TRP A 55 -6.62 -6.85 13.46
C TRP A 55 -7.14 -7.71 12.31
N ARG A 56 -6.59 -7.54 11.10
CA ARG A 56 -7.01 -8.27 9.90
C ARG A 56 -6.71 -9.76 9.97
N THR A 57 -5.64 -10.14 10.65
CA THR A 57 -5.14 -11.52 10.62
C THR A 57 -5.43 -12.27 11.92
N ASP A 58 -6.14 -11.64 12.87
CA ASP A 58 -6.34 -12.14 14.23
C ASP A 58 -5.04 -12.63 14.89
N GLY A 59 -3.95 -11.89 14.65
CA GLY A 59 -2.62 -12.21 15.14
C GLY A 59 -1.90 -13.37 14.47
N SER A 60 -2.45 -13.99 13.42
CA SER A 60 -1.75 -15.03 12.65
C SER A 60 -0.51 -14.48 11.93
N LEU A 61 -0.51 -13.19 11.56
CA LEU A 61 0.67 -12.48 11.07
C LEU A 61 1.24 -11.57 12.17
N LYS A 62 2.38 -11.96 12.72
CA LYS A 62 3.03 -11.30 13.88
C LYS A 62 4.00 -10.24 13.40
N VAL A 63 3.67 -8.97 13.66
CA VAL A 63 4.49 -7.82 13.24
C VAL A 63 5.72 -7.66 14.13
N TYR A 64 6.85 -7.31 13.52
CA TYR A 64 8.09 -7.01 14.26
C TYR A 64 7.89 -5.90 15.30
N VAL A 65 7.18 -4.83 14.92
CA VAL A 65 6.86 -3.71 15.80
C VAL A 65 5.65 -2.94 15.26
N ASP A 66 4.87 -2.31 16.15
CA ASP A 66 3.75 -1.43 15.77
C ASP A 66 3.49 -0.29 16.76
N GLY A 67 2.40 0.45 16.55
CA GLY A 67 1.99 1.60 17.36
C GLY A 67 1.80 1.36 18.86
N ARG A 68 1.84 0.11 19.34
CA ARG A 68 1.88 -0.24 20.77
C ARG A 68 3.29 -0.09 21.37
N ALA A 69 4.07 0.87 20.87
CA ALA A 69 5.38 1.23 21.41
C ALA A 69 5.31 1.54 22.90
N ASP A 70 6.42 1.32 23.61
CA ASP A 70 6.55 1.62 25.04
C ASP A 70 5.55 0.87 25.96
N THR A 71 4.79 -0.08 25.40
CA THR A 71 3.93 -1.01 26.15
C THR A 71 4.35 -2.46 25.91
N ILE A 72 4.47 -2.84 24.64
CA ILE A 72 4.84 -4.21 24.22
C ILE A 72 6.28 -4.29 23.72
N TYR A 73 6.80 -3.19 23.16
CA TYR A 73 8.10 -3.14 22.50
C TYR A 73 9.06 -2.21 23.23
N ASP A 74 10.30 -2.66 23.40
CA ASP A 74 11.36 -1.87 24.03
C ASP A 74 11.95 -0.81 23.08
N GLY A 75 12.68 0.14 23.67
CA GLY A 75 13.30 1.23 22.91
C GLY A 75 14.39 0.75 21.94
N ASP A 76 15.04 -0.39 22.20
CA ASP A 76 16.03 -0.96 21.28
C ASP A 76 15.39 -1.52 20.02
N THR A 77 14.27 -2.20 20.14
CA THR A 77 13.44 -2.68 19.02
C THR A 77 13.01 -1.51 18.16
N TYR A 78 12.55 -0.42 18.79
CA TYR A 78 12.20 0.81 18.06
C TYR A 78 13.40 1.43 17.34
N ARG A 79 14.57 1.52 17.97
CA ARG A 79 15.78 2.05 17.34
C ARG A 79 16.21 1.20 16.12
N ARG A 80 16.18 -0.13 16.23
CA ARG A 80 16.46 -1.03 15.11
C ARG A 80 15.46 -0.83 13.98
N TYR A 81 14.18 -0.67 14.33
CA TYR A 81 13.14 -0.34 13.35
C TYR A 81 13.43 0.97 12.61
N LEU A 82 13.86 2.03 13.31
CA LEU A 82 14.21 3.30 12.67
C LEU A 82 15.39 3.17 11.69
N THR A 83 16.39 2.35 12.01
CA THR A 83 17.49 2.01 11.08
C THR A 83 16.94 1.36 9.82
N VAL A 84 16.01 0.42 9.96
CA VAL A 84 15.32 -0.21 8.82
C VAL A 84 14.49 0.80 8.05
N LEU A 85 13.64 1.60 8.71
CA LEU A 85 12.82 2.63 8.07
C LEU A 85 13.65 3.60 7.23
N GLY A 86 14.80 4.04 7.76
CA GLY A 86 15.73 4.94 7.09
C GLY A 86 16.59 4.29 6.00
N SER A 87 16.62 2.95 5.91
CA SER A 87 17.62 2.20 5.12
C SER A 87 19.05 2.66 5.44
N ALA A 88 19.35 2.79 6.74
CA ALA A 88 20.67 3.14 7.23
C ALA A 88 21.64 1.94 7.13
N PRO A 89 22.96 2.13 7.23
CA PRO A 89 23.92 1.03 7.16
C PRO A 89 23.56 -0.13 8.11
N GLY A 90 23.68 -1.37 7.63
CA GLY A 90 23.34 -2.59 8.38
C GLY A 90 21.84 -2.91 8.43
N TRP A 91 20.97 -2.16 7.74
CA TRP A 91 19.53 -2.38 7.83
C TRP A 91 19.06 -3.76 7.35
N ILE A 92 19.73 -4.35 6.34
CA ILE A 92 19.39 -5.68 5.83
C ILE A 92 19.64 -6.69 6.95
N ASP A 93 20.81 -6.66 7.59
CA ASP A 93 21.16 -7.56 8.68
C ASP A 93 20.16 -7.47 9.84
N LEU A 94 19.66 -6.26 10.15
CA LEU A 94 18.59 -6.10 11.14
C LEU A 94 17.26 -6.78 10.76
N VAL A 95 16.91 -6.81 9.47
CA VAL A 95 15.73 -7.56 8.97
C VAL A 95 16.02 -9.06 8.98
N GLU A 96 17.26 -9.46 8.69
CA GLU A 96 17.67 -10.87 8.75
C GLU A 96 17.57 -11.42 10.18
N ASP A 97 18.12 -10.68 11.14
CA ASP A 97 18.17 -11.03 12.56
C ASP A 97 16.82 -10.93 13.27
N SER A 98 15.82 -10.29 12.64
CA SER A 98 14.51 -10.09 13.25
C SER A 98 13.67 -11.38 13.31
N GLY A 99 14.09 -12.45 12.63
CA GLY A 99 13.30 -13.66 12.46
C GLY A 99 12.03 -13.49 11.62
N ALA A 100 11.91 -12.39 10.87
CA ALA A 100 10.76 -12.15 10.00
C ALA A 100 10.82 -13.07 8.78
N GLU A 101 9.77 -13.83 8.51
CA GLU A 101 9.64 -14.72 7.34
C GLU A 101 9.12 -13.96 6.12
N TYR A 102 8.40 -12.87 6.37
CA TYR A 102 7.84 -12.00 5.36
C TYR A 102 8.32 -10.56 5.55
N MET A 103 8.43 -9.82 4.46
CA MET A 103 8.56 -8.37 4.50
C MET A 103 7.45 -7.73 3.68
N LEU A 104 6.61 -6.94 4.37
CA LEU A 104 5.48 -6.22 3.81
C LEU A 104 5.76 -4.71 3.86
N TRP A 105 5.97 -4.08 2.72
CA TRP A 105 6.42 -2.69 2.70
C TRP A 105 5.77 -1.86 1.60
N PRO A 106 5.56 -0.54 1.81
CA PRO A 106 4.99 0.34 0.79
C PRO A 106 5.89 0.47 -0.43
N HIS A 107 5.30 0.72 -1.59
CA HIS A 107 6.06 1.04 -2.82
C HIS A 107 6.79 2.38 -2.71
N PHE A 108 6.07 3.44 -2.34
CA PHE A 108 6.52 4.83 -2.53
C PHE A 108 6.87 5.57 -1.22
N ARG A 109 6.82 4.89 -0.08
CA ARG A 109 7.22 5.43 1.24
C ARG A 109 8.37 4.60 1.81
N GLY A 110 9.11 5.16 2.77
CA GLY A 110 10.18 4.43 3.47
C GLY A 110 11.21 3.76 2.55
N LYS A 111 11.55 4.41 1.43
CA LYS A 111 12.49 3.90 0.40
C LYS A 111 12.10 2.54 -0.20
N GLY A 112 10.80 2.21 -0.25
CA GLY A 112 10.32 0.89 -0.62
C GLY A 112 10.84 0.29 -1.92
N GLN A 113 10.92 1.08 -3.01
CA GLN A 113 11.49 0.59 -4.27
C GLN A 113 12.98 0.22 -4.16
N ALA A 114 13.76 0.99 -3.39
CA ALA A 114 15.17 0.68 -3.18
C ALA A 114 15.32 -0.58 -2.31
N LYS A 115 14.57 -0.66 -1.21
CA LYS A 115 14.53 -1.84 -0.34
C LYS A 115 14.17 -3.12 -1.07
N LEU A 116 13.14 -3.08 -1.92
CA LEU A 116 12.73 -4.20 -2.75
C LEU A 116 13.91 -4.71 -3.59
N ARG A 117 14.59 -3.81 -4.31
CA ARG A 117 15.75 -4.19 -5.14
C ARG A 117 16.91 -4.76 -4.29
N GLU A 118 17.23 -4.11 -3.18
CA GLU A 118 18.32 -4.52 -2.28
C GLU A 118 18.06 -5.89 -1.66
N LEU A 119 16.83 -6.19 -1.21
CA LEU A 119 16.47 -7.49 -0.65
C LEU A 119 16.50 -8.60 -1.71
N LEU A 120 15.97 -8.33 -2.91
CA LEU A 120 16.02 -9.29 -4.01
C LEU A 120 17.47 -9.60 -4.42
N ALA A 121 18.35 -8.60 -4.39
CA ALA A 121 19.77 -8.78 -4.71
C ALA A 121 20.51 -9.70 -3.72
N THR A 122 19.99 -9.89 -2.49
CA THR A 122 20.57 -10.86 -1.55
C THR A 122 20.33 -12.32 -1.96
N GLY A 123 19.34 -12.60 -2.82
CA GLY A 123 18.91 -13.96 -3.16
C GLY A 123 18.20 -14.71 -2.03
N ARG A 124 18.03 -14.10 -0.85
CA ARG A 124 17.35 -14.70 0.32
C ARG A 124 15.85 -14.44 0.36
N TRP A 125 15.37 -13.55 -0.51
CA TRP A 125 13.98 -13.10 -0.56
C TRP A 125 13.42 -13.27 -1.95
N GLN A 126 12.14 -13.65 -2.03
CA GLN A 126 11.42 -13.78 -3.30
C GLN A 126 10.08 -13.02 -3.28
N PRO A 127 9.65 -12.46 -4.42
CA PRO A 127 8.34 -11.81 -4.53
C PRO A 127 7.20 -12.79 -4.32
N VAL A 128 6.19 -12.38 -3.57
CA VAL A 128 4.96 -13.17 -3.33
C VAL A 128 3.76 -12.46 -3.95
N TYR A 129 3.53 -11.20 -3.57
CA TYR A 129 2.40 -10.42 -4.05
C TYR A 129 2.74 -8.93 -4.10
N SER A 130 2.02 -8.20 -4.96
CA SER A 130 2.12 -6.74 -5.04
C SER A 130 0.73 -6.19 -5.27
N ASP A 131 0.25 -5.40 -4.31
CA ASP A 131 -1.04 -4.73 -4.41
C ASP A 131 -0.85 -3.29 -4.92
N ALA A 132 -1.88 -2.44 -4.84
CA ALA A 132 -1.78 -1.07 -5.29
C ALA A 132 -0.71 -0.24 -4.52
N VAL A 133 -0.53 -0.51 -3.23
CA VAL A 133 0.21 0.36 -2.29
C VAL A 133 1.52 -0.24 -1.79
N SER A 134 1.68 -1.56 -1.88
CA SER A 134 2.70 -2.36 -1.20
C SER A 134 3.15 -3.59 -1.98
N TRP A 135 4.25 -4.16 -1.52
CA TRP A 135 4.76 -5.46 -1.94
C TRP A 135 4.96 -6.36 -0.73
N LEU A 136 4.88 -7.67 -0.98
CA LEU A 136 5.19 -8.73 -0.04
C LEU A 136 6.32 -9.59 -0.60
N LEU A 137 7.40 -9.70 0.18
CA LEU A 137 8.44 -10.71 -0.03
C LEU A 137 8.30 -11.80 1.03
N ALA A 138 8.66 -13.03 0.67
CA ALA A 138 8.91 -14.11 1.60
C ALA A 138 10.39 -14.50 1.54
N ARG A 139 10.92 -15.02 2.65
CA ARG A 139 12.21 -15.70 2.62
C ARG A 139 12.13 -16.91 1.70
N THR A 140 13.14 -17.10 0.87
CA THR A 140 13.20 -18.23 -0.07
C THR A 140 13.09 -19.59 0.63
N ALA A 141 13.62 -19.69 1.87
CA ALA A 141 13.58 -20.93 2.65
C ALA A 141 12.19 -21.30 3.19
N THR A 142 11.29 -20.32 3.39
CA THR A 142 9.96 -20.52 3.98
C THR A 142 8.83 -20.09 3.06
N ALA A 143 9.15 -19.78 1.80
CA ALA A 143 8.16 -19.27 0.88
C ALA A 143 7.09 -20.33 0.59
N PRO A 144 5.82 -19.90 0.40
CA PRO A 144 4.74 -20.82 0.04
C PRO A 144 5.09 -21.61 -1.22
N THR A 145 5.08 -22.94 -1.13
CA THR A 145 5.29 -23.84 -2.27
C THR A 145 3.99 -24.17 -3.01
N ALA A 146 2.85 -23.96 -2.35
CA ALA A 146 1.53 -24.15 -2.93
C ALA A 146 1.21 -23.02 -3.94
N ALA A 147 0.37 -23.34 -4.92
CA ALA A 147 -0.12 -22.34 -5.88
C ALA A 147 -0.99 -21.31 -5.15
N LEU A 148 -0.54 -20.06 -5.14
CA LEU A 148 -1.23 -18.95 -4.49
C LEU A 148 -2.48 -18.56 -5.30
N GLN A 149 -3.58 -18.37 -4.59
CA GLN A 149 -4.83 -17.85 -5.15
C GLN A 149 -4.79 -16.33 -5.13
N PRO A 150 -5.41 -15.65 -6.11
CA PRO A 150 -5.59 -14.22 -6.03
C PRO A 150 -6.53 -13.86 -4.87
N SER A 151 -6.46 -12.61 -4.39
CA SER A 151 -7.45 -12.05 -3.46
C SER A 151 -8.88 -12.14 -4.03
N PRO A 152 -9.93 -12.11 -3.21
CA PRO A 152 -11.31 -12.06 -3.68
C PRO A 152 -11.56 -10.88 -4.65
N PRO A 153 -12.46 -11.04 -5.63
CA PRO A 153 -12.83 -9.94 -6.51
C PRO A 153 -13.46 -8.79 -5.71
N GLY A 154 -13.10 -7.55 -6.07
CA GLY A 154 -13.58 -6.35 -5.39
C GLY A 154 -12.81 -5.10 -5.82
N PRO A 155 -13.24 -3.92 -5.36
CA PRO A 155 -12.66 -2.66 -5.80
C PRO A 155 -11.18 -2.49 -5.37
N TRP A 156 -10.76 -3.13 -4.28
CA TRP A 156 -9.35 -3.12 -3.85
C TRP A 156 -8.47 -3.97 -4.75
N ARG A 157 -8.94 -5.16 -5.16
CA ARG A 157 -8.25 -5.99 -6.17
C ARG A 157 -8.21 -5.29 -7.52
N ASP A 158 -9.29 -4.64 -7.95
CA ASP A 158 -9.30 -3.84 -9.18
C ASP A 158 -8.29 -2.70 -9.13
N LEU A 159 -8.16 -2.03 -7.98
CA LEU A 159 -7.15 -0.99 -7.79
C LEU A 159 -5.72 -1.57 -7.93
N SER A 160 -5.46 -2.73 -7.34
CA SER A 160 -4.18 -3.44 -7.48
C SER A 160 -3.89 -3.83 -8.92
N ILE A 161 -4.88 -4.35 -9.64
CA ILE A 161 -4.74 -4.68 -11.07
C ILE A 161 -4.45 -3.40 -11.87
N ALA A 162 -5.16 -2.31 -11.59
CA ALA A 162 -4.96 -1.04 -12.28
C ALA A 162 -3.53 -0.50 -12.08
N ALA A 163 -3.08 -0.44 -10.83
CA ALA A 163 -1.76 0.06 -10.47
C ALA A 163 -0.63 -0.82 -11.04
N ASN A 164 -0.76 -2.15 -10.95
CA ASN A 164 0.21 -3.09 -11.53
C ASN A 164 0.24 -3.02 -13.05
N SER A 165 -0.92 -2.91 -13.71
CA SER A 165 -1.00 -2.78 -15.17
C SER A 165 -0.31 -1.50 -15.63
N GLN A 166 -0.49 -0.39 -14.91
CA GLN A 166 0.22 0.85 -15.23
C GLN A 166 1.74 0.73 -15.02
N ARG A 167 2.19 0.08 -13.93
CA ARG A 167 3.62 -0.22 -13.73
C ARG A 167 4.20 -1.08 -14.86
N ALA A 168 3.40 -2.00 -15.38
CA ALA A 168 3.72 -2.85 -16.54
C ALA A 168 3.52 -2.15 -17.90
N ARG A 169 3.15 -0.86 -17.92
CA ARG A 169 2.87 -0.04 -19.12
C ARG A 169 1.67 -0.51 -19.96
N ASP A 170 0.76 -1.31 -19.39
CA ASP A 170 -0.55 -1.61 -19.97
C ASP A 170 -1.58 -0.57 -19.47
N SER A 171 -1.52 0.61 -20.06
CA SER A 171 -2.38 1.73 -19.67
C SER A 171 -3.85 1.49 -20.02
N ASP A 172 -4.19 0.66 -21.01
CA ASP A 172 -5.60 0.39 -21.33
C ASP A 172 -6.25 -0.49 -20.27
N LYS A 173 -5.55 -1.54 -19.81
CA LYS A 173 -6.02 -2.33 -18.67
C LYS A 173 -6.05 -1.50 -17.40
N ALA A 174 -5.06 -0.65 -17.18
CA ALA A 174 -5.04 0.26 -16.03
C ALA A 174 -6.26 1.18 -16.00
N ILE A 175 -6.61 1.80 -17.14
CA ILE A 175 -7.81 2.66 -17.26
C ILE A 175 -9.07 1.87 -16.93
N ARG A 176 -9.26 0.69 -17.55
CA ARG A 176 -10.48 -0.12 -17.35
C ARG A 176 -10.72 -0.44 -15.87
N HIS A 177 -9.69 -0.95 -15.19
CA HIS A 177 -9.84 -1.29 -13.77
C HIS A 177 -9.95 -0.05 -12.88
N ALA A 178 -9.21 1.04 -13.14
CA ALA A 178 -9.39 2.27 -12.36
C ALA A 178 -10.78 2.92 -12.53
N GLN A 179 -11.39 2.77 -13.70
CA GLN A 179 -12.79 3.16 -13.92
C GLN A 179 -13.76 2.26 -13.13
N ALA A 180 -13.52 0.95 -13.09
CA ALA A 180 -14.31 0.02 -12.27
C ALA A 180 -14.21 0.37 -10.77
N VAL A 181 -13.02 0.72 -10.28
CA VAL A 181 -12.85 1.21 -8.90
C VAL A 181 -13.69 2.46 -8.67
N ARG A 182 -13.63 3.45 -9.57
CA ARG A 182 -14.40 4.70 -9.41
C ARG A 182 -15.90 4.51 -9.54
N ALA A 183 -16.38 3.46 -10.20
CA ALA A 183 -17.81 3.14 -10.22
C ALA A 183 -18.34 2.72 -8.84
N VAL A 184 -17.46 2.20 -7.97
CA VAL A 184 -17.81 1.74 -6.60
C VAL A 184 -17.35 2.74 -5.54
N MET A 185 -16.14 3.26 -5.67
CA MET A 185 -15.48 4.20 -4.77
C MET A 185 -15.02 5.44 -5.55
N PRO A 186 -15.94 6.31 -6.00
CA PRO A 186 -15.59 7.46 -6.86
C PRO A 186 -14.63 8.44 -6.20
N TRP A 187 -14.58 8.45 -4.86
CA TRP A 187 -13.66 9.26 -4.07
C TRP A 187 -12.23 8.68 -3.95
N HIS A 188 -11.98 7.43 -4.37
CA HIS A 188 -10.71 6.76 -4.06
C HIS A 188 -9.50 7.47 -4.69
N LYS A 189 -8.61 7.99 -3.83
CA LYS A 189 -7.49 8.88 -4.21
C LYS A 189 -6.62 8.31 -5.33
N ASP A 190 -6.19 7.05 -5.20
CA ASP A 190 -5.23 6.47 -6.15
C ASP A 190 -5.88 6.09 -7.49
N ALA A 191 -7.17 5.75 -7.50
CA ALA A 191 -7.88 5.49 -8.76
C ALA A 191 -8.06 6.80 -9.56
N CYS A 192 -8.40 7.88 -8.85
CA CYS A 192 -8.44 9.23 -9.41
C CYS A 192 -7.07 9.65 -9.98
N GLN A 193 -6.01 9.59 -9.16
CA GLN A 193 -4.68 10.02 -9.60
C GLN A 193 -4.17 9.19 -10.79
N LEU A 194 -4.40 7.88 -10.77
CA LEU A 194 -3.96 7.00 -11.86
C LEU A 194 -4.59 7.39 -13.21
N LEU A 195 -5.90 7.65 -13.24
CA LEU A 195 -6.58 8.08 -14.47
C LEU A 195 -6.09 9.45 -14.93
N ILE A 196 -5.91 10.40 -14.01
CA ILE A 196 -5.42 11.74 -14.33
C ILE A 196 -4.03 11.65 -14.97
N ASP A 197 -3.12 10.90 -14.36
CA ASP A 197 -1.74 10.72 -14.86
C ASP A 197 -1.72 10.06 -16.24
N ILE A 198 -2.51 8.99 -16.43
CA ILE A 198 -2.59 8.29 -17.71
C ILE A 198 -3.17 9.19 -18.80
N TYR A 199 -4.27 9.92 -18.54
CA TYR A 199 -4.87 10.77 -19.55
C TYR A 199 -3.98 11.95 -19.93
N ARG A 200 -3.28 12.56 -18.97
CA ARG A 200 -2.26 13.58 -19.25
C ARG A 200 -1.11 13.04 -20.08
N GLY A 201 -0.58 11.87 -19.72
CA GLY A 201 0.48 11.20 -20.47
C GLY A 201 0.08 10.88 -21.92
N ARG A 202 -1.22 10.72 -22.19
CA ARG A 202 -1.81 10.52 -23.52
C ARG A 202 -2.25 11.81 -24.23
N GLY A 203 -1.94 12.99 -23.69
CA GLY A 203 -2.34 14.28 -24.25
C GLY A 203 -3.83 14.62 -24.12
N LYS A 204 -4.62 13.83 -23.37
CA LYS A 204 -6.06 14.04 -23.16
C LYS A 204 -6.32 14.98 -21.98
N GLN A 205 -5.85 16.23 -22.09
CA GLN A 205 -5.90 17.20 -20.99
C GLN A 205 -7.32 17.48 -20.49
N ALA A 206 -8.27 17.74 -21.39
CA ALA A 206 -9.67 18.00 -21.01
C ALA A 206 -10.29 16.84 -20.22
N GLN A 207 -9.97 15.59 -20.59
CA GLN A 207 -10.45 14.40 -19.89
C GLN A 207 -9.82 14.29 -18.49
N ALA A 208 -8.52 14.55 -18.38
CA ALA A 208 -7.82 14.55 -17.09
C ALA A 208 -8.36 15.64 -16.14
N GLU A 209 -8.64 16.84 -16.65
CA GLU A 209 -9.22 17.94 -15.88
C GLU A 209 -10.64 17.62 -15.42
N GLN A 210 -11.44 16.97 -16.26
CA GLN A 210 -12.78 16.51 -15.88
C GLN A 210 -12.71 15.49 -14.73
N ILE A 211 -11.79 14.51 -14.81
CA ILE A 211 -11.59 13.54 -13.71
C ILE A 211 -11.11 14.25 -12.44
N LEU A 212 -10.18 15.19 -12.55
CA LEU A 212 -9.66 15.93 -11.41
C LEU A 212 -10.75 16.75 -10.71
N ALA A 213 -11.59 17.45 -11.49
CA ALA A 213 -12.70 18.24 -10.96
C ALA A 213 -13.73 17.35 -10.24
N ASP A 214 -14.10 16.22 -10.84
CA ASP A 214 -15.00 15.24 -10.23
C ASP A 214 -14.43 14.69 -8.92
N CYS A 215 -13.19 14.20 -8.92
CA CYS A 215 -12.57 13.65 -7.72
C CYS A 215 -12.41 14.68 -6.59
N ARG A 216 -12.13 15.95 -6.93
CA ARG A 216 -12.07 17.05 -5.94
C ARG A 216 -13.43 17.44 -5.38
N SER A 217 -14.52 17.11 -6.06
CA SER A 217 -15.88 17.34 -5.52
C SER A 217 -16.18 16.43 -4.32
N TYR A 218 -15.59 15.23 -4.28
CA TYR A 218 -15.70 14.31 -3.15
C TYR A 218 -14.79 14.64 -1.98
N PHE A 219 -13.56 15.10 -2.25
CA PHE A 219 -12.66 15.62 -1.23
C PHE A 219 -11.61 16.56 -1.84
N PRO A 220 -11.62 17.87 -1.48
CA PRO A 220 -10.66 18.82 -2.00
C PRO A 220 -9.28 18.54 -1.38
N SER A 221 -8.37 18.00 -2.19
CA SER A 221 -7.03 17.63 -1.75
C SER A 221 -5.95 18.15 -2.68
N ALA A 222 -4.88 18.71 -2.09
CA ALA A 222 -3.66 19.05 -2.81
C ALA A 222 -2.85 17.81 -3.24
N PHE A 223 -3.22 16.62 -2.76
CA PHE A 223 -2.64 15.34 -3.18
C PHE A 223 -3.21 14.81 -4.49
N LEU A 224 -4.36 15.35 -4.94
CA LEU A 224 -4.87 15.12 -6.29
C LEU A 224 -4.38 16.24 -7.19
N ARG A 225 -3.55 15.89 -8.16
CA ARG A 225 -2.94 16.87 -9.07
C ARG A 225 -3.22 16.51 -10.49
#